data_AF-A0A0R2DJ03-F1
#
_entry.id   AF-A0A0R2DJ03-F1
#
_cell.length_a   1.000
_cell.length_b   1.000
_cell.length_c   1.000
_cell.angle_alpha   90.00
_cell.angle_beta   90.00
_cell.angle_gamma   90.00
#
_symmetry.space_group_name_H-M   'P 1'
#
loop_
_entity.id
_entity.type
_entity.pdbx_description
1 polymer ?
#
loop_
_entity_poly.entity_id
_entity_poly.type
_entity_poly.pdbx_seq_one_letter_code
_entity_poly.pdbx_strand_id
1 'polypeptide(L)'
;MLDNLLGIIHDEDLATPLFHSLMSFNVEERRVNANGRLSREPHPEILGAPALHPYFQTRYSNTQLVISTDATPSVTENLDDLATLQTVLYRSLAPDDRIWPLSMPPRLSDTDRQQIMMDNRWSSEAAIKPYLMEKYGVTRGCLTAVHVNFRLPDPVIHRLYLHYNEEFHSLVAFKNALYFRLAQNYVRYQWLVTYLFGASPIAEDGFFDLIPEPLSHPVRSILNSPYGRVNRAQERVTYASLASHLTHLQRNVDDGLCFDTGVLWPRPLTRTGQRARLLDGWGALSGTEKF
;
A
#
# COMPACT_ATOMS: atom_id res chain seq x y z
N MET A 1 22.51 -16.59 -6.86
CA MET A 1 22.04 -15.29 -7.43
C MET A 1 21.86 -14.32 -6.29
N LEU A 2 22.86 -13.44 -6.11
CA LEU A 2 23.21 -12.73 -4.87
C LEU A 2 23.83 -13.62 -3.77
N ASP A 3 24.73 -14.52 -4.17
CA ASP A 3 25.44 -15.39 -3.22
C ASP A 3 26.42 -14.56 -2.40
N ASN A 4 26.63 -14.91 -1.13
CA ASN A 4 27.50 -14.18 -0.18
C ASN A 4 27.12 -12.69 0.07
N LEU A 5 25.88 -12.27 -0.20
CA LEU A 5 25.45 -10.87 -0.01
C LEU A 5 25.73 -10.34 1.40
N LEU A 6 25.48 -11.16 2.44
CA LEU A 6 25.75 -10.77 3.83
C LEU A 6 27.24 -10.60 4.11
N GLY A 7 28.09 -11.47 3.56
CA GLY A 7 29.54 -11.36 3.68
C GLY A 7 30.04 -10.05 3.07
N ILE A 8 29.60 -9.73 1.86
CA ILE A 8 29.96 -8.47 1.18
C ILE A 8 29.48 -7.25 1.97
N ILE A 9 28.27 -7.29 2.56
CA ILE A 9 27.78 -6.19 3.42
C ILE A 9 28.70 -5.97 4.61
N HIS A 10 29.24 -7.05 5.21
CA HIS A 10 30.20 -6.94 6.31
C HIS A 10 31.57 -6.45 5.84
N ASP A 11 32.12 -7.02 4.78
CA ASP A 11 33.45 -6.71 4.27
C ASP A 11 33.56 -5.25 3.78
N GLU A 12 32.48 -4.72 3.20
CA GLU A 12 32.37 -3.34 2.71
C GLU A 12 31.87 -2.34 3.76
N ASP A 13 31.67 -2.77 5.02
CA ASP A 13 31.12 -1.97 6.12
C ASP A 13 29.81 -1.24 5.75
N LEU A 14 28.93 -1.92 5.03
CA LEU A 14 27.67 -1.34 4.51
C LEU A 14 26.53 -1.36 5.53
N ALA A 15 26.73 -1.96 6.70
CA ALA A 15 25.73 -2.03 7.76
C ALA A 15 25.29 -0.63 8.23
N THR A 16 26.24 0.27 8.47
CA THR A 16 25.92 1.65 8.90
C THR A 16 25.20 2.44 7.79
N PRO A 17 25.70 2.45 6.54
CA PRO A 17 24.98 3.04 5.41
C PRO A 17 23.54 2.56 5.23
N LEU A 18 23.24 1.28 5.51
CA LEU A 18 21.88 0.74 5.39
C LEU A 18 20.87 1.44 6.32
N PHE A 19 21.29 2.00 7.46
CA PHE A 19 20.40 2.78 8.32
C PHE A 19 19.93 4.10 7.70
N HIS A 20 20.58 4.56 6.62
CA HIS A 20 20.14 5.72 5.85
C HIS A 20 19.16 5.36 4.72
N SER A 21 18.53 4.18 4.79
CA SER A 21 17.47 3.80 3.86
C SER A 21 16.30 4.77 3.94
N LEU A 22 15.77 5.17 2.78
CA LEU A 22 14.65 6.10 2.71
C LEU A 22 13.35 5.36 3.05
N MET A 23 12.56 5.95 3.93
CA MET A 23 11.21 5.46 4.27
C MET A 23 10.19 6.56 4.02
N SER A 24 8.97 6.16 3.67
CA SER A 24 7.78 7.01 3.73
C SER A 24 6.54 6.19 4.10
N PHE A 25 5.49 6.88 4.55
CA PHE A 25 4.25 6.27 4.99
C PHE A 25 3.08 6.75 4.14
N ASN A 26 2.18 5.83 3.81
CA ASN A 26 0.81 6.18 3.42
C ASN A 26 -0.14 5.60 4.48
N VAL A 27 -0.79 6.46 5.26
CA VAL A 27 -1.75 6.07 6.30
C VAL A 27 -3.16 6.29 5.77
N GLU A 28 -3.90 5.20 5.61
CA GLU A 28 -5.32 5.28 5.26
C GLU A 28 -6.16 5.44 6.52
N GLU A 29 -7.06 6.41 6.51
CA GLU A 29 -7.93 6.75 7.65
C GLU A 29 -9.37 6.94 7.18
N ARG A 30 -10.32 6.93 8.13
CA ARG A 30 -11.72 7.14 7.79
C ARG A 30 -12.36 8.20 8.67
N ARG A 31 -13.13 9.09 8.04
CA ARG A 31 -13.94 10.09 8.75
C ARG A 31 -15.24 9.49 9.24
N VAL A 32 -15.51 9.70 10.52
CA VAL A 32 -16.75 9.33 11.21
C VAL A 32 -17.28 10.53 11.97
N ASN A 33 -18.57 10.56 12.26
CA ASN A 33 -19.12 11.57 13.19
C ASN A 33 -18.85 11.20 14.65
N ALA A 34 -19.25 12.07 15.57
CA ALA A 34 -19.12 11.87 17.02
C ALA A 34 -19.75 10.57 17.57
N ASN A 35 -20.68 9.95 16.83
CA ASN A 35 -21.32 8.68 17.19
C ASN A 35 -20.65 7.46 16.54
N GLY A 36 -19.48 7.63 15.91
CA GLY A 36 -18.75 6.57 15.22
C GLY A 36 -19.43 6.09 13.93
N ARG A 37 -20.39 6.85 13.37
CA ARG A 37 -21.01 6.54 12.07
C ARG A 37 -20.23 7.20 10.94
N LEU A 38 -20.30 6.63 9.73
CA LEU A 38 -19.64 7.20 8.57
C LEU A 38 -20.02 8.68 8.38
N SER A 39 -19.03 9.54 8.15
CA SER A 39 -19.27 10.97 7.94
C SER A 39 -20.10 11.21 6.68
N ARG A 40 -20.98 12.22 6.75
CA ARG A 40 -21.78 12.73 5.62
C ARG A 40 -21.20 14.03 5.05
N GLU A 41 -20.16 14.56 5.67
CA GLU A 41 -19.53 15.81 5.28
C GLU A 41 -18.67 15.62 4.00
N PRO A 42 -18.61 16.63 3.12
CA PRO A 42 -17.72 16.60 1.96
C PRO A 42 -16.24 16.56 2.40
N HIS A 43 -15.32 16.33 1.45
CA HIS A 43 -13.90 16.52 1.72
C HIS A 43 -13.68 17.99 2.13
N PRO A 44 -12.88 18.27 3.17
CA PRO A 44 -12.62 19.65 3.56
C PRO A 44 -11.97 20.44 2.43
N GLU A 45 -12.64 21.49 1.94
CA GLU A 45 -12.15 22.30 0.82
C GLU A 45 -10.78 22.93 1.08
N ILE A 46 -10.46 23.22 2.34
CA ILE A 46 -9.18 23.78 2.79
C ILE A 46 -7.98 22.85 2.51
N LEU A 47 -8.23 21.54 2.36
CA LEU A 47 -7.20 20.54 2.02
C LEU A 47 -6.97 20.45 0.50
N GLY A 48 -7.68 21.25 -0.30
CA GLY A 48 -7.54 21.30 -1.74
C GLY A 48 -8.21 20.12 -2.45
N ALA A 49 -7.76 19.86 -3.69
CA ALA A 49 -8.32 18.79 -4.51
C ALA A 49 -7.70 17.43 -4.14
N PRO A 50 -8.46 16.45 -3.61
CA PRO A 50 -7.90 15.18 -3.15
C PRO A 50 -7.21 14.37 -4.24
N ALA A 51 -7.65 14.52 -5.49
CA ALA A 51 -7.07 13.80 -6.63
C ALA A 51 -5.64 14.24 -6.98
N LEU A 52 -5.21 15.42 -6.53
CA LEU A 52 -3.93 16.03 -6.91
C LEU A 52 -3.07 16.42 -5.70
N HIS A 53 -3.63 16.48 -4.49
CA HIS A 53 -2.89 16.92 -3.32
C HIS A 53 -1.83 15.87 -2.92
N PRO A 54 -0.55 16.27 -2.70
CA PRO A 54 0.54 15.32 -2.47
C PRO A 54 0.44 14.61 -1.12
N TYR A 55 -0.17 15.25 -0.11
CA TYR A 55 -0.21 14.74 1.27
C TYR A 55 -1.59 14.29 1.74
N PHE A 56 -2.68 14.67 1.05
CA PHE A 56 -4.05 14.50 1.53
C PHE A 56 -4.94 14.05 0.37
N GLN A 57 -5.11 12.75 0.24
CA GLN A 57 -5.87 12.17 -0.87
C GLN A 57 -7.12 11.49 -0.36
N THR A 58 -8.07 11.22 -1.25
CA THR A 58 -9.15 10.26 -1.02
C THR A 58 -8.95 9.04 -1.91
N ARG A 59 -9.35 7.87 -1.39
CA ARG A 59 -9.35 6.60 -2.15
C ARG A 59 -10.77 6.13 -2.39
N TYR A 60 -11.14 4.96 -1.91
CA TYR A 60 -12.39 4.27 -2.27
C TYR A 60 -13.67 5.08 -2.02
N SER A 61 -13.66 5.99 -1.03
CA SER A 61 -14.74 6.96 -0.78
C SER A 61 -14.16 8.28 -0.30
N ASN A 62 -14.92 9.37 -0.39
CA ASN A 62 -14.64 10.69 0.15
C ASN A 62 -14.42 10.72 1.66
N THR A 63 -14.91 9.69 2.35
CA THR A 63 -14.70 9.47 3.77
C THR A 63 -13.41 8.71 4.08
N GLN A 64 -12.80 8.05 3.09
CA GLN A 64 -11.51 7.38 3.22
C GLN A 64 -10.38 8.29 2.76
N LEU A 65 -9.67 8.82 3.74
CA LEU A 65 -8.52 9.69 3.53
C LEU A 65 -7.24 8.88 3.46
N VAL A 66 -6.24 9.42 2.79
CA VAL A 66 -4.87 8.93 2.80
C VAL A 66 -3.93 10.08 3.08
N ILE A 67 -3.13 9.93 4.12
CA ILE A 67 -2.05 10.83 4.47
C ILE A 67 -0.75 10.22 3.96
N SER A 68 -0.03 10.95 3.14
CA SER A 68 1.25 10.51 2.57
C SER A 68 2.38 11.39 3.10
N THR A 69 3.49 10.79 3.53
CA THR A 69 4.69 11.53 3.93
C THR A 69 5.76 11.52 2.84
N ASP A 70 6.72 12.43 2.96
CA ASP A 70 7.90 12.42 2.11
C ASP A 70 8.87 11.29 2.48
N ALA A 71 9.76 10.99 1.54
CA ALA A 71 10.87 10.07 1.76
C ALA A 71 11.92 10.74 2.64
N THR A 72 12.24 10.15 3.80
CA THR A 72 13.38 10.60 4.62
C THR A 72 14.19 9.40 5.10
N PRO A 73 15.52 9.54 5.27
CA PRO A 73 16.36 8.51 5.89
C PRO A 73 16.16 8.44 7.42
N SER A 74 15.45 9.40 8.02
CA SER A 74 15.17 9.46 9.45
C SER A 74 13.73 9.01 9.75
N VAL A 75 13.60 7.88 10.44
CA VAL A 75 12.29 7.40 10.89
C VAL A 75 11.62 8.43 11.81
N THR A 76 12.38 9.08 12.68
CA THR A 76 11.87 10.10 13.61
C THR A 76 11.27 11.28 12.86
N GLU A 77 12.00 11.84 11.88
CA GLU A 77 11.50 12.96 11.07
C GLU A 77 10.23 12.56 10.32
N ASN A 78 10.17 11.33 9.80
CA ASN A 78 8.98 10.85 9.09
C ASN A 78 7.75 10.77 10.00
N LEU A 79 7.94 10.34 11.25
CA LEU A 79 6.86 10.27 12.24
C LEU A 79 6.42 11.66 12.70
N ASP A 80 7.35 12.61 12.83
CA ASP A 80 7.03 14.01 13.16
C ASP A 80 6.25 14.69 12.01
N ASP A 81 6.64 14.43 10.76
CA ASP A 81 5.90 14.87 9.57
C ASP A 81 4.50 14.27 9.53
N LEU A 82 4.37 12.95 9.78
CA LEU A 82 3.07 12.28 9.84
C LEU A 82 2.17 12.88 10.93
N ALA A 83 2.71 13.11 12.13
CA ALA A 83 1.97 13.71 13.24
C ALA A 83 1.52 15.14 12.91
N THR A 84 2.36 15.91 12.22
CA THR A 84 2.03 17.26 11.74
C THR A 84 0.90 17.21 10.73
N LEU A 85 0.99 16.33 9.72
CA LEU A 85 -0.03 16.16 8.69
C LEU A 85 -1.37 15.67 9.28
N GLN A 86 -1.34 14.71 10.22
CA GLN A 86 -2.53 14.26 10.96
C GLN A 86 -3.15 15.39 11.79
N THR A 87 -2.33 16.26 12.39
CA THR A 87 -2.82 17.42 13.13
C THR A 87 -3.49 18.43 12.21
N VAL A 88 -2.89 18.71 11.05
CA VAL A 88 -3.50 19.57 10.02
C VAL A 88 -4.83 18.98 9.58
N LEU A 89 -4.86 17.70 9.20
CA LEU A 89 -6.08 17.02 8.80
C LEU A 89 -7.16 17.16 9.87
N TYR A 90 -6.86 16.79 11.12
CA TYR A 90 -7.82 16.83 12.22
C TYR A 90 -8.40 18.23 12.43
N ARG A 91 -7.56 19.28 12.36
CA ARG A 91 -8.00 20.67 12.48
C ARG A 91 -8.79 21.19 11.28
N SER A 92 -8.69 20.51 10.14
CA SER A 92 -9.45 20.83 8.92
C SER A 92 -10.78 20.09 8.83
N LEU A 93 -11.06 19.12 9.70
CA LEU A 93 -12.33 18.40 9.70
C LEU A 93 -13.51 19.30 10.12
N ALA A 94 -14.71 18.90 9.70
CA ALA A 94 -15.94 19.49 10.23
C ALA A 94 -16.01 19.31 11.77
N PRO A 95 -16.69 20.19 12.52
CA PRO A 95 -16.67 20.19 13.99
C PRO A 95 -17.04 18.85 14.65
N ASP A 96 -17.95 18.09 14.05
CA ASP A 96 -18.42 16.80 14.56
C ASP A 96 -17.71 15.59 13.94
N ASP A 97 -16.86 15.81 12.94
CA ASP A 97 -16.06 14.75 12.31
C ASP A 97 -14.89 14.36 13.22
N ARG A 98 -14.56 13.07 13.19
CA ARG A 98 -13.47 12.41 13.91
C ARG A 98 -12.78 11.44 12.97
N ILE A 99 -11.56 11.05 13.33
CA ILE A 99 -10.84 9.98 12.64
C ILE A 99 -11.13 8.64 13.32
N TRP A 100 -11.52 7.66 12.51
CA TRP A 100 -11.69 6.27 12.93
C TRP A 100 -10.32 5.58 13.04
N PRO A 101 -9.97 5.03 14.21
CA PRO A 101 -8.60 4.56 14.47
C PRO A 101 -8.30 3.13 14.02
N LEU A 102 -9.30 2.37 13.55
CA LEU A 102 -9.16 0.94 13.27
C LEU A 102 -9.12 0.63 11.76
N SER A 103 -8.40 -0.45 11.40
CA SER A 103 -8.34 -0.96 10.03
C SER A 103 -9.68 -1.49 9.52
N MET A 104 -10.48 -2.07 10.42
CA MET A 104 -11.84 -2.51 10.12
C MET A 104 -12.77 -1.31 10.18
N PRO A 105 -13.70 -1.13 9.24
CA PRO A 105 -14.58 0.04 9.24
C PRO A 105 -15.52 0.04 10.46
N PRO A 106 -16.08 1.21 10.82
CA PRO A 106 -17.18 1.26 11.78
C PRO A 106 -18.40 0.50 11.24
N ARG A 107 -19.44 0.35 12.06
CA ARG A 107 -20.72 -0.20 11.62
C ARG A 107 -21.22 0.50 10.34
N LEU A 108 -21.54 -0.28 9.31
CA LEU A 108 -22.02 0.20 8.02
C LEU A 108 -23.52 -0.13 7.86
N SER A 109 -24.37 0.89 7.74
CA SER A 109 -25.77 0.69 7.28
C SER A 109 -25.86 0.57 5.77
N ASP A 110 -27.04 0.19 5.26
CA ASP A 110 -27.33 0.23 3.83
C ASP A 110 -27.18 1.64 3.24
N THR A 111 -27.55 2.68 4.01
CA THR A 111 -27.35 4.08 3.60
C THR A 111 -25.88 4.49 3.58
N ASP A 112 -25.02 3.90 4.42
CA ASP A 112 -23.57 4.09 4.36
C ASP A 112 -23.01 3.40 3.10
N ARG A 113 -23.43 2.15 2.83
CA ARG A 113 -23.04 1.39 1.64
C ARG A 113 -23.43 2.12 0.36
N GLN A 114 -24.66 2.64 0.27
CA GLN A 114 -25.13 3.42 -0.88
C GLN A 114 -24.31 4.69 -1.09
N GLN A 115 -23.99 5.44 -0.03
CA GLN A 115 -23.09 6.59 -0.14
C GLN A 115 -21.75 6.17 -0.72
N ILE A 116 -21.13 5.12 -0.16
CA ILE A 116 -19.83 4.64 -0.64
C ILE A 116 -19.91 4.26 -2.12
N MET A 117 -20.97 3.59 -2.58
CA MET A 117 -21.11 3.20 -3.99
C MET A 117 -21.20 4.40 -4.95
N MET A 118 -21.94 5.44 -4.56
CA MET A 118 -22.20 6.61 -5.43
C MET A 118 -21.07 7.64 -5.41
N ASP A 119 -20.17 7.54 -4.44
CA ASP A 119 -19.16 8.54 -4.14
C ASP A 119 -17.89 8.36 -4.98
N ASN A 120 -17.94 8.84 -6.22
CA ASN A 120 -16.82 8.76 -7.17
C ASN A 120 -16.11 10.10 -7.37
N ARG A 121 -16.51 11.14 -6.65
CA ARG A 121 -16.00 12.48 -6.86
C ARG A 121 -14.60 12.61 -6.25
N TRP A 122 -13.64 13.11 -7.04
CA TRP A 122 -12.28 13.44 -6.60
C TRP A 122 -11.47 12.28 -5.99
N SER A 123 -11.91 11.04 -6.20
CA SER A 123 -11.20 9.83 -5.78
C SER A 123 -10.10 9.46 -6.78
N SER A 124 -8.92 9.11 -6.27
CA SER A 124 -7.84 8.53 -7.08
C SER A 124 -8.20 7.16 -7.68
N GLU A 125 -9.20 6.48 -7.11
CA GLU A 125 -9.67 5.15 -7.53
C GLU A 125 -10.99 5.21 -8.34
N ALA A 126 -11.45 6.39 -8.75
CA ALA A 126 -12.76 6.55 -9.40
C ALA A 126 -12.94 5.67 -10.65
N ALA A 127 -11.88 5.50 -11.46
CA ALA A 127 -11.93 4.69 -12.68
C ALA A 127 -11.99 3.18 -12.42
N ILE A 128 -11.42 2.72 -11.31
CA ILE A 128 -11.27 1.29 -10.99
C ILE A 128 -12.32 0.79 -9.99
N LYS A 129 -12.90 1.70 -9.22
CA LYS A 129 -13.86 1.37 -8.17
C LYS A 129 -15.05 0.53 -8.64
N PRO A 130 -15.69 0.76 -9.80
CA PRO A 130 -16.76 -0.11 -10.28
C PRO A 130 -16.32 -1.58 -10.39
N TYR A 131 -15.12 -1.80 -10.95
CA TYR A 131 -14.51 -3.12 -11.04
C TYR A 131 -14.23 -3.74 -9.66
N LEU A 132 -13.68 -2.95 -8.72
CA LEU A 132 -13.43 -3.44 -7.36
C LEU A 132 -14.73 -3.80 -6.62
N MET A 133 -15.78 -3.00 -6.79
CA MET A 133 -17.09 -3.24 -6.19
C MET A 133 -17.71 -4.52 -6.72
N GLU A 134 -17.71 -4.71 -8.04
CA GLU A 134 -18.22 -5.93 -8.67
C GLU A 134 -17.42 -7.17 -8.20
N LYS A 135 -16.09 -7.03 -8.14
CA LYS A 135 -15.22 -8.15 -7.83
C LYS A 135 -15.20 -8.55 -6.35
N TYR A 136 -15.22 -7.58 -5.46
CA TYR A 136 -14.91 -7.75 -4.03
C TYR A 136 -16.03 -7.26 -3.09
N GLY A 137 -17.07 -6.64 -3.64
CA GLY A 137 -18.11 -5.97 -2.87
C GLY A 137 -17.66 -4.61 -2.31
N VAL A 138 -18.64 -3.87 -1.80
CA VAL A 138 -18.46 -2.50 -1.31
C VAL A 138 -17.61 -2.45 -0.03
N THR A 139 -17.83 -3.39 0.89
CA THR A 139 -17.27 -3.32 2.25
C THR A 139 -15.77 -3.61 2.27
N ARG A 140 -15.24 -4.43 1.35
CA ARG A 140 -13.80 -4.72 1.29
C ARG A 140 -12.95 -3.50 0.94
N GLY A 141 -13.47 -2.61 0.09
CA GLY A 141 -12.83 -1.32 -0.19
C GLY A 141 -12.79 -0.39 1.03
N CYS A 142 -13.63 -0.64 2.03
CA CYS A 142 -13.72 0.20 3.23
C CYS A 142 -12.66 -0.09 4.30
N LEU A 143 -11.89 -1.16 4.14
CA LEU A 143 -10.74 -1.43 4.99
C LEU A 143 -9.75 -0.27 4.93
N THR A 144 -8.97 -0.04 5.98
CA THR A 144 -7.85 0.91 6.02
C THR A 144 -6.56 0.22 6.45
N ALA A 145 -5.43 0.72 5.97
CA ALA A 145 -4.10 0.16 6.23
C ALA A 145 -3.02 1.26 6.28
N VAL A 146 -1.88 0.91 6.86
CA VAL A 146 -0.64 1.68 6.77
C VAL A 146 0.25 0.99 5.74
N HIS A 147 0.79 1.78 4.81
CA HIS A 147 1.80 1.34 3.84
C HIS A 147 3.12 1.95 4.20
N VAL A 148 4.14 1.11 4.38
CA VAL A 148 5.53 1.54 4.55
C VAL A 148 6.25 1.37 3.23
N ASN A 149 6.67 2.48 2.64
CA ASN A 149 7.52 2.48 1.45
C ASN A 149 8.97 2.49 1.91
N PHE A 150 9.83 1.69 1.28
CA PHE A 150 11.22 1.51 1.67
C PHE A 150 12.12 1.50 0.43
N ARG A 151 13.22 2.25 0.48
CA ARG A 151 14.25 2.30 -0.57
C ARG A 151 15.63 2.23 0.06
N LEU A 152 16.44 1.28 -0.42
CA LEU A 152 17.85 1.19 -0.08
C LEU A 152 18.61 2.41 -0.61
N PRO A 153 19.65 2.91 0.11
CA PRO A 153 20.47 4.01 -0.36
C PRO A 153 21.17 3.64 -1.67
N ASP A 154 21.12 4.53 -2.66
CA ASP A 154 21.80 4.28 -3.93
C ASP A 154 23.31 4.02 -3.75
N PRO A 155 24.06 4.72 -2.86
CA PRO A 155 25.47 4.40 -2.61
C PRO A 155 25.71 2.95 -2.18
N VAL A 156 24.82 2.38 -1.35
CA VAL A 156 24.90 0.97 -0.93
C VAL A 156 24.68 0.05 -2.12
N ILE A 157 23.66 0.32 -2.94
CA ILE A 157 23.39 -0.46 -4.16
C ILE A 157 24.60 -0.41 -5.11
N HIS A 158 25.18 0.76 -5.32
CA HIS A 158 26.36 0.92 -6.18
C HIS A 158 27.58 0.15 -5.66
N ARG A 159 27.84 0.16 -4.35
CA ARG A 159 28.95 -0.61 -3.75
C ARG A 159 28.74 -2.11 -3.89
N LEU A 160 27.54 -2.60 -3.59
CA LEU A 160 27.21 -4.01 -3.78
C LEU A 160 27.36 -4.44 -5.25
N TYR A 161 26.92 -3.60 -6.20
CA TYR A 161 26.99 -3.93 -7.62
C TYR A 161 28.41 -4.22 -8.13
N LEU A 162 29.44 -3.59 -7.54
CA LEU A 162 30.84 -3.85 -7.92
C LEU A 162 31.25 -5.32 -7.74
N HIS A 163 30.62 -6.03 -6.80
CA HIS A 163 30.87 -7.46 -6.53
C HIS A 163 30.01 -8.40 -7.38
N TYR A 164 29.03 -7.87 -8.10
CA TYR A 164 28.07 -8.65 -8.89
C TYR A 164 28.00 -8.21 -10.37
N ASN A 165 28.93 -7.37 -10.83
CA ASN A 165 28.93 -6.84 -12.19
C ASN A 165 29.17 -7.92 -13.26
N GLU A 166 29.84 -9.02 -12.92
CA GLU A 166 29.99 -10.20 -13.79
C GLU A 166 28.69 -11.02 -13.88
N GLU A 167 27.88 -11.05 -12.81
CA GLU A 167 26.60 -11.76 -12.79
C GLU A 167 25.46 -10.93 -13.44
N PHE A 168 25.51 -9.60 -13.33
CA PHE A 168 24.49 -8.69 -13.84
C PHE A 168 25.05 -7.68 -14.83
N HIS A 169 24.59 -7.78 -16.07
CA HIS A 169 24.95 -6.92 -17.21
C HIS A 169 24.64 -5.42 -17.02
N SER A 170 23.87 -5.03 -15.99
CA SER A 170 23.59 -3.63 -15.67
C SER A 170 23.23 -3.44 -14.20
N LEU A 171 23.42 -2.22 -13.71
CA LEU A 171 22.97 -1.79 -12.38
C LEU A 171 21.46 -1.98 -12.19
N VAL A 172 20.66 -1.75 -13.24
CA VAL A 172 19.21 -1.93 -13.21
C VAL A 172 18.85 -3.40 -13.01
N ALA A 173 19.51 -4.32 -13.74
CA ALA A 173 19.31 -5.75 -13.58
C ALA A 173 19.67 -6.22 -12.16
N PHE A 174 20.78 -5.73 -11.62
CA PHE A 174 21.18 -5.99 -10.23
C PHE A 174 20.16 -5.45 -9.22
N LYS A 175 19.75 -4.19 -9.35
CA LYS A 175 18.76 -3.53 -8.47
C LYS A 175 17.44 -4.29 -8.47
N ASN A 176 16.98 -4.70 -9.65
CA ASN A 176 15.78 -5.53 -9.81
C ASN A 176 15.89 -6.87 -9.09
N ALA A 177 17.03 -7.58 -9.25
CA ALA A 177 17.27 -8.84 -8.54
C ALA A 177 17.33 -8.66 -7.02
N LEU A 178 17.97 -7.59 -6.54
CA LEU A 178 18.08 -7.25 -5.12
C LEU A 178 16.71 -6.98 -4.49
N TYR A 179 15.89 -6.11 -5.09
CA TYR A 179 14.55 -5.84 -4.59
C TYR A 179 13.61 -7.04 -4.71
N PHE A 180 13.74 -7.85 -5.77
CA PHE A 180 12.95 -9.08 -5.88
C PHE A 180 13.33 -10.09 -4.80
N ARG A 181 14.62 -10.21 -4.46
CA ARG A 181 15.09 -11.03 -3.33
C ARG A 181 14.58 -10.52 -1.99
N LEU A 182 14.54 -9.20 -1.77
CA LEU A 182 13.91 -8.61 -0.59
C LEU A 182 12.43 -8.96 -0.51
N ALA A 183 11.71 -8.85 -1.63
CA ALA A 183 10.29 -9.18 -1.68
C ALA A 183 9.99 -10.66 -1.46
N GLN A 184 10.81 -11.57 -2.01
CA GLN A 184 10.73 -13.01 -1.71
C GLN A 184 10.84 -13.28 -0.20
N ASN A 185 11.82 -12.65 0.46
CA ASN A 185 12.02 -12.79 1.90
C ASN A 185 10.86 -12.17 2.69
N TYR A 186 10.37 -11.01 2.28
CA TYR A 186 9.18 -10.42 2.89
C TYR A 186 7.98 -11.37 2.77
N VAL A 187 7.68 -11.89 1.58
CA VAL A 187 6.55 -12.82 1.40
C VAL A 187 6.69 -14.07 2.26
N ARG A 188 7.93 -14.55 2.47
CA ARG A 188 8.24 -15.68 3.35
C ARG A 188 8.05 -15.37 4.84
N TYR A 189 8.41 -14.18 5.30
CA TYR A 189 8.48 -13.84 6.73
C TYR A 189 7.45 -12.80 7.22
N GLN A 190 6.62 -12.26 6.33
CA GLN A 190 5.55 -11.29 6.65
C GLN A 190 4.54 -11.77 7.70
N TRP A 191 4.44 -13.08 7.93
CA TRP A 191 3.64 -13.62 9.02
C TRP A 191 4.11 -13.08 10.37
N LEU A 192 5.40 -12.76 10.54
CA LEU A 192 5.96 -12.19 11.76
C LEU A 192 5.45 -10.75 11.97
N VAL A 193 5.42 -9.94 10.90
CA VAL A 193 4.85 -8.58 10.95
C VAL A 193 3.36 -8.65 11.30
N THR A 194 2.62 -9.57 10.66
CA THR A 194 1.20 -9.80 10.98
C THR A 194 1.01 -10.31 12.42
N TYR A 195 1.94 -11.12 12.91
CA TYR A 195 1.92 -11.64 14.28
C TYR A 195 2.14 -10.51 15.31
N LEU A 196 3.15 -9.66 15.11
CA LEU A 196 3.50 -8.61 16.05
C LEU A 196 2.53 -7.43 16.00
N PHE A 197 2.07 -7.04 14.81
CA PHE A 197 1.34 -5.79 14.58
C PHE A 197 -0.08 -5.96 14.03
N GLY A 198 -0.62 -7.19 14.02
CA GLY A 198 -1.99 -7.45 13.63
C GLY A 198 -3.00 -6.77 14.57
N ALA A 199 -3.75 -5.80 14.04
CA ALA A 199 -4.66 -4.94 14.81
C ALA A 199 -6.10 -4.92 14.24
N SER A 200 -6.58 -6.05 13.72
CA SER A 200 -7.95 -6.18 13.16
C SER A 200 -8.64 -7.44 13.66
N PRO A 201 -8.98 -7.53 14.96
CA PRO A 201 -9.42 -8.79 15.54
C PRO A 201 -10.89 -9.12 15.29
N ILE A 202 -11.74 -8.10 15.13
CA ILE A 202 -13.19 -8.22 14.95
C ILE A 202 -13.66 -7.27 13.84
N ALA A 203 -14.80 -7.56 13.25
CA ALA A 203 -15.48 -6.67 12.30
C ALA A 203 -16.80 -6.18 12.91
N GLU A 204 -17.12 -4.90 12.71
CA GLU A 204 -18.40 -4.34 13.11
C GLU A 204 -19.54 -4.79 12.20
N ASP A 205 -20.77 -4.60 12.70
CA ASP A 205 -22.00 -4.90 11.98
C ASP A 205 -22.01 -4.25 10.59
N GLY A 206 -22.44 -5.01 9.59
CA GLY A 206 -22.52 -4.53 8.22
C GLY A 206 -21.20 -4.51 7.47
N PHE A 207 -20.10 -5.11 7.99
CA PHE A 207 -18.95 -5.46 7.15
C PHE A 207 -19.18 -6.78 6.39
N PHE A 208 -19.57 -7.83 7.12
CA PHE A 208 -20.01 -9.11 6.55
C PHE A 208 -21.53 -9.18 6.56
N ASP A 209 -22.12 -9.79 5.53
CA ASP A 209 -23.56 -10.10 5.54
C ASP A 209 -23.83 -11.32 6.44
N LEU A 210 -22.90 -12.29 6.44
CA LEU A 210 -22.83 -13.38 7.40
C LEU A 210 -21.37 -13.53 7.85
N ILE A 211 -21.13 -13.49 9.17
CA ILE A 211 -19.78 -13.66 9.72
C ILE A 211 -19.29 -15.09 9.42
N PRO A 212 -18.14 -15.24 8.74
CA PRO A 212 -17.55 -16.56 8.50
C PRO A 212 -17.28 -17.31 9.81
N GLU A 213 -17.51 -18.62 9.83
CA GLU A 213 -17.31 -19.46 11.03
C GLU A 213 -15.90 -19.31 11.64
N PRO A 214 -14.80 -19.23 10.87
CA PRO A 214 -13.46 -19.01 11.43
C PRO A 214 -13.26 -17.65 12.10
N LEU A 215 -14.20 -16.72 11.91
CA LEU A 215 -14.24 -15.39 12.54
C LEU A 215 -15.31 -15.30 13.65
N SER A 216 -15.83 -16.44 14.11
CA SER A 216 -16.75 -16.53 15.26
C SER A 216 -16.13 -16.03 16.58
N HIS A 217 -14.80 -16.01 16.65
CA HIS A 217 -14.03 -15.46 17.75
C HIS A 217 -13.00 -14.43 17.24
N PRO A 218 -12.54 -13.52 18.12
CA PRO A 218 -11.49 -12.57 17.76
C PRO A 218 -10.24 -13.28 17.20
N VAL A 219 -9.80 -12.84 16.02
CA VAL A 219 -8.56 -13.31 15.40
C VAL A 219 -7.45 -12.27 15.56
N ARG A 220 -6.25 -12.55 15.05
CA ARG A 220 -5.17 -11.56 15.10
C ARG A 220 -5.33 -10.44 14.08
N SER A 221 -5.66 -10.79 12.84
CA SER A 221 -5.86 -9.79 11.77
C SER A 221 -6.77 -10.31 10.67
N ILE A 222 -7.99 -9.80 10.61
CA ILE A 222 -8.93 -10.00 9.51
C ILE A 222 -8.37 -9.35 8.24
N LEU A 223 -7.78 -8.15 8.33
CA LEU A 223 -7.19 -7.43 7.20
C LEU A 223 -6.19 -8.29 6.40
N ASN A 224 -5.34 -9.05 7.11
CA ASN A 224 -4.32 -9.91 6.51
C ASN A 224 -4.78 -11.36 6.29
N SER A 225 -6.05 -11.68 6.56
CA SER A 225 -6.66 -12.99 6.36
C SER A 225 -7.27 -13.14 4.96
N PRO A 226 -7.73 -14.35 4.57
CA PRO A 226 -8.52 -14.54 3.35
C PRO A 226 -9.84 -13.73 3.29
N TYR A 227 -10.29 -13.17 4.41
CA TYR A 227 -11.51 -12.36 4.49
C TYR A 227 -11.26 -10.85 4.36
N GLY A 228 -9.99 -10.42 4.32
CA GLY A 228 -9.58 -9.04 4.15
C GLY A 228 -9.31 -8.64 2.69
N ARG A 229 -8.22 -7.89 2.47
CA ARG A 229 -7.75 -7.51 1.12
C ARG A 229 -6.89 -8.62 0.54
N VAL A 230 -7.52 -9.55 -0.18
CA VAL A 230 -6.84 -10.67 -0.84
C VAL A 230 -7.33 -10.83 -2.28
N ASN A 231 -6.39 -11.08 -3.19
CA ASN A 231 -6.71 -11.43 -4.57
C ASN A 231 -7.40 -12.80 -4.64
N ARG A 232 -8.16 -13.06 -5.70
CA ARG A 232 -8.77 -14.40 -5.89
C ARG A 232 -7.67 -15.44 -6.13
N ALA A 233 -7.96 -16.72 -5.87
CA ALA A 233 -6.96 -17.78 -5.95
C ALA A 233 -6.30 -17.89 -7.36
N GLN A 234 -7.09 -17.67 -8.42
CA GLN A 234 -6.63 -17.66 -9.81
C GLN A 234 -5.72 -16.49 -10.18
N GLU A 235 -5.65 -15.44 -9.37
CA GLU A 235 -4.86 -14.22 -9.63
C GLU A 235 -3.50 -14.26 -8.91
N ARG A 236 -3.17 -15.38 -8.25
CA ARG A 236 -1.92 -15.53 -7.51
C ARG A 236 -0.73 -15.50 -8.45
N VAL A 237 0.20 -14.60 -8.16
CA VAL A 237 1.48 -14.50 -8.86
C VAL A 237 2.57 -15.28 -8.14
N THR A 238 3.53 -15.77 -8.91
CA THR A 238 4.69 -16.49 -8.37
C THR A 238 5.80 -15.54 -7.97
N TYR A 239 6.62 -15.94 -6.99
CA TYR A 239 7.86 -15.26 -6.61
C TYR A 239 9.10 -16.08 -6.98
N ALA A 240 8.97 -17.06 -7.88
CA ALA A 240 10.10 -17.93 -8.28
C ALA A 240 11.21 -17.16 -9.00
N SER A 241 10.86 -16.25 -9.90
CA SER A 241 11.78 -15.33 -10.59
C SER A 241 11.06 -14.05 -10.97
N LEU A 242 11.81 -12.95 -11.14
CA LEU A 242 11.23 -11.67 -11.56
C LEU A 242 10.53 -11.79 -12.92
N ALA A 243 11.16 -12.46 -13.88
CA ALA A 243 10.58 -12.68 -15.20
C ALA A 243 9.24 -13.42 -15.11
N SER A 244 9.18 -14.53 -14.38
CA SER A 244 7.94 -15.29 -14.22
C SER A 244 6.86 -14.51 -13.45
N HIS A 245 7.27 -13.70 -12.47
CA HIS A 245 6.38 -12.81 -11.74
C HIS A 245 5.72 -11.80 -12.69
N LEU A 246 6.52 -11.09 -13.48
CA LEU A 246 6.03 -10.11 -14.47
C LEU A 246 5.15 -10.77 -15.54
N THR A 247 5.51 -11.95 -16.03
CA THR A 247 4.68 -12.70 -16.99
C THR A 247 3.32 -13.06 -16.39
N HIS A 248 3.26 -13.49 -15.12
CA HIS A 248 1.98 -13.80 -14.46
C HIS A 248 1.15 -12.54 -14.22
N LEU A 249 1.78 -11.42 -13.83
CA LEU A 249 1.10 -10.13 -13.70
C LEU A 249 0.46 -9.70 -15.02
N GLN A 250 1.21 -9.78 -16.11
CA GLN A 250 0.71 -9.38 -17.42
C GLN A 250 -0.43 -10.30 -17.89
N ARG A 251 -0.28 -11.63 -17.76
CA ARG A 251 -1.34 -12.59 -18.10
C ARG A 251 -2.63 -12.30 -17.33
N ASN A 252 -2.55 -11.97 -16.05
CA ASN A 252 -3.75 -11.62 -15.27
C ASN A 252 -4.48 -10.39 -15.83
N VAL A 253 -3.75 -9.43 -16.42
CA VAL A 253 -4.36 -8.27 -17.09
C VAL A 253 -4.93 -8.66 -18.45
N ASP A 254 -4.16 -9.40 -19.26
CA ASP A 254 -4.56 -9.84 -20.60
C ASP A 254 -5.82 -10.73 -20.56
N ASP A 255 -5.92 -11.60 -19.56
CA ASP A 255 -7.06 -12.50 -19.32
C ASP A 255 -8.26 -11.77 -18.66
N GLY A 256 -8.16 -10.47 -18.39
CA GLY A 256 -9.21 -9.67 -17.73
C GLY A 256 -9.43 -10.01 -16.24
N LEU A 257 -8.55 -10.81 -15.64
CA LEU A 257 -8.61 -11.16 -14.21
C LEU A 257 -8.26 -9.97 -13.30
N CYS A 258 -7.51 -8.99 -13.82
CA CYS A 258 -7.12 -7.75 -13.16
C CYS A 258 -7.33 -6.56 -14.10
N PHE A 259 -7.78 -5.43 -13.57
CA PHE A 259 -8.00 -4.22 -14.37
C PHE A 259 -6.68 -3.59 -14.85
N ASP A 260 -5.64 -3.63 -14.01
CA ASP A 260 -4.25 -3.33 -14.35
C ASP A 260 -3.29 -4.05 -13.37
N THR A 261 -1.98 -3.87 -13.52
CA THR A 261 -0.97 -4.53 -12.69
C THR A 261 -0.86 -3.99 -11.26
N GLY A 262 -1.33 -2.76 -10.99
CA GLY A 262 -1.42 -2.13 -9.67
C GLY A 262 -2.68 -2.45 -8.88
N VAL A 263 -3.65 -3.15 -9.50
CA VAL A 263 -4.95 -3.57 -8.90
C VAL A 263 -4.84 -4.84 -8.09
N LEU A 264 -3.83 -5.63 -8.39
CA LEU A 264 -3.47 -6.70 -7.50
C LEU A 264 -3.21 -6.07 -6.14
N TRP A 265 -3.58 -6.76 -5.07
CA TRP A 265 -3.02 -6.50 -3.75
C TRP A 265 -1.78 -7.38 -3.60
N PRO A 266 -0.64 -7.11 -4.30
CA PRO A 266 0.56 -7.87 -4.05
C PRO A 266 1.11 -7.46 -2.68
N ARG A 267 1.61 -8.44 -1.95
CA ARG A 267 2.58 -8.25 -0.89
C ARG A 267 3.97 -8.31 -1.56
N PRO A 268 4.91 -7.36 -1.47
CA PRO A 268 4.93 -5.89 -1.44
C PRO A 268 5.71 -5.32 -2.66
N LEU A 269 5.45 -5.79 -3.88
CA LEU A 269 6.27 -5.41 -5.05
C LEU A 269 5.66 -4.24 -5.84
N THR A 270 6.39 -3.13 -5.79
CA THR A 270 6.42 -1.97 -6.72
C THR A 270 5.44 -0.81 -6.48
N ARG A 271 6.00 0.37 -6.21
CA ARG A 271 5.37 1.69 -6.45
C ARG A 271 6.18 2.58 -7.43
N THR A 272 7.33 2.13 -7.92
CA THR A 272 8.04 2.81 -9.02
C THR A 272 7.52 2.28 -10.35
N GLY A 273 6.45 2.86 -10.85
CA GLY A 273 5.89 2.53 -12.16
C GLY A 273 4.49 3.08 -12.33
N GLN A 274 4.37 4.33 -12.77
CA GLN A 274 3.21 4.75 -13.53
C GLN A 274 2.99 3.77 -14.68
N ARG A 275 1.99 2.88 -14.54
CA ARG A 275 1.64 1.80 -15.47
C ARG A 275 2.82 0.84 -15.68
N ALA A 276 2.60 -0.46 -15.50
CA ALA A 276 3.47 -1.45 -16.11
C ALA A 276 3.32 -1.35 -17.64
N ARG A 277 3.99 -0.38 -18.27
CA ARG A 277 4.40 -0.50 -19.66
C ARG A 277 5.68 -1.31 -19.65
N LEU A 278 5.51 -2.57 -20.04
CA LEU A 278 6.58 -3.49 -20.39
C LEU A 278 7.60 -2.76 -21.28
N LEU A 279 8.88 -2.94 -20.91
CA LEU A 279 10.06 -2.97 -21.78
C LEU A 279 9.97 -2.10 -23.03
N ASP A 280 10.43 -0.84 -22.92
CA ASP A 280 11.26 -0.19 -23.93
C ASP A 280 11.82 1.13 -23.37
N GLY A 281 13.16 1.25 -23.36
CA GLY A 281 13.92 2.50 -23.28
C GLY A 281 13.64 3.47 -22.12
N TRP A 282 14.40 3.36 -21.02
CA TRP A 282 14.53 4.48 -20.06
C TRP A 282 15.75 5.33 -20.42
N GLY A 283 15.49 6.38 -21.20
CA GLY A 283 16.38 7.51 -21.42
C GLY A 283 15.64 8.81 -21.10
N ALA A 284 16.12 9.52 -20.08
CA ALA A 284 15.90 10.94 -19.76
C ALA A 284 14.47 11.47 -19.52
N LEU A 285 14.40 12.44 -18.59
CA LEU A 285 13.28 13.34 -18.24
C LEU A 285 12.25 12.71 -17.28
N SER A 286 11.81 13.33 -16.18
CA SER A 286 11.90 14.70 -15.69
C SER A 286 11.37 14.74 -14.25
N GLY A 287 11.80 15.74 -13.47
CA GLY A 287 11.44 15.92 -12.05
C GLY A 287 9.95 15.87 -11.75
N THR A 288 9.58 14.98 -10.84
CA THR A 288 8.54 15.10 -9.78
C THR A 288 8.43 13.72 -9.09
N GLU A 289 9.54 13.21 -8.56
CA GLU A 289 9.52 11.95 -7.80
C GLU A 289 9.27 12.25 -6.32
N LYS A 290 8.00 12.31 -5.94
CA LYS A 290 7.56 11.88 -4.60
C LYS A 290 6.96 10.48 -4.74
N PHE A 291 7.85 9.55 -5.12
CA PHE A 291 7.61 8.15 -5.49
C PHE A 291 6.59 7.89 -6.62
#